data_AF-A0ABD2IS64-F1
#
_entry.id   AF-A0ABD2IS64-F1
#
_cell.length_a   1.000
_cell.length_b   1.000
_cell.length_c   1.000
_cell.angle_alpha   90.00
_cell.angle_beta   90.00
_cell.angle_gamma   90.00
#
_symmetry.space_group_name_H-M   'P 1'
#
loop_
_entity.id
_entity.type
_entity.pdbx_description
1 polymer ?
#
loop_
_entity_poly.entity_id
_entity_poly.type
_entity_poly.pdbx_seq_one_letter_code
_entity_poly.pdbx_strand_id
1 'polypeptide(L)'
;MPTHFQQSEKLKRILALWDRGEGVISQQLFCNIHSAEAHVRERAMIDAIGVDNLTNVVRGSFPGLALRWSRKQIAEFGAFLLREAHAIFQHERCRPIRETDLED
;
A
#
# COMPACT_ATOMS: atom_id res chain seq x y z
N MET A 1 4.63 -33.26 13.05
CA MET A 1 5.35 -32.12 13.68
C MET A 1 4.62 -30.86 13.28
N PRO A 2 4.01 -30.08 14.19
CA PRO A 2 3.47 -28.79 13.79
C PRO A 2 4.63 -27.86 13.49
N THR A 3 4.75 -27.43 12.24
CA THR A 3 5.60 -26.33 11.83
C THR A 3 5.07 -25.07 12.51
N HIS A 4 5.77 -24.58 13.54
CA HIS A 4 5.53 -23.26 14.11
C HIS A 4 5.89 -22.20 13.05
N PHE A 5 4.95 -21.89 12.15
CA PHE A 5 5.06 -20.71 11.31
C PHE A 5 4.87 -19.50 12.21
N GLN A 6 5.95 -18.74 12.43
CA GLN A 6 5.86 -17.47 13.14
C GLN A 6 5.05 -16.49 12.28
N GLN A 7 3.87 -16.10 12.75
CA GLN A 7 3.02 -15.16 12.06
C GLN A 7 3.70 -13.78 11.98
N SER A 8 3.71 -13.18 10.78
CA SER A 8 4.22 -11.82 10.59
C SER A 8 3.32 -10.78 11.25
N GLU A 9 3.86 -9.61 11.59
CA GLU A 9 3.07 -8.50 12.15
C GLU A 9 1.95 -8.05 11.20
N LYS A 10 2.18 -8.14 9.89
CA LYS A 10 1.15 -7.89 8.88
C LYS A 10 0.00 -8.90 9.03
N LEU A 11 0.31 -10.18 9.14
CA LEU A 11 -0.71 -11.23 9.28
C LEU A 11 -1.49 -11.06 10.59
N LYS A 12 -0.80 -10.83 11.72
CA LYS A 12 -1.46 -10.57 13.01
C LYS A 12 -2.44 -9.39 12.93
N ARG A 13 -2.07 -8.32 12.23
CA ARG A 13 -2.93 -7.14 12.05
C ARG A 13 -4.15 -7.43 11.17
N ILE A 14 -4.00 -8.26 10.12
CA ILE A 14 -5.11 -8.71 9.28
C ILE A 14 -6.08 -9.57 10.09
N LEU A 15 -5.58 -10.55 10.84
CA LEU A 15 -6.40 -11.41 11.71
C LEU A 15 -7.16 -10.57 12.75
N ALA A 16 -6.48 -9.61 13.39
CA ALA A 16 -7.13 -8.72 14.35
C ALA A 16 -8.21 -7.82 13.73
N LEU A 17 -8.12 -7.48 12.44
CA LEU A 17 -9.19 -6.77 11.72
C LEU A 17 -10.39 -7.70 11.51
N TRP A 18 -10.14 -8.94 11.08
CA TRP A 18 -11.18 -9.94 10.87
C TRP A 18 -11.91 -10.31 12.16
N ASP A 19 -11.20 -10.47 13.29
CA ASP A 19 -11.80 -10.72 14.61
C ASP A 19 -12.79 -9.62 15.04
N ARG A 20 -12.61 -8.39 14.54
CA ARG A 20 -13.51 -7.25 14.80
C ARG A 20 -14.68 -7.16 13.80
N GLY A 21 -14.78 -8.11 12.87
CA GLY A 21 -15.75 -8.08 11.77
C GLY A 21 -15.41 -7.07 10.66
N GLU A 22 -14.21 -6.48 10.71
CA GLU A 22 -13.71 -5.58 9.67
C GLU A 22 -13.12 -6.40 8.51
N GLY A 23 -12.92 -5.76 7.36
CA GLY A 23 -12.25 -6.39 6.21
C GLY A 23 -11.07 -5.57 5.74
N VAL A 24 -10.19 -6.20 4.97
CA VAL A 24 -8.99 -5.57 4.40
C VAL A 24 -9.29 -5.16 2.97
N ILE A 25 -9.03 -3.90 2.64
CA ILE A 25 -9.09 -3.46 1.24
C ILE A 25 -7.75 -3.77 0.57
N SER A 26 -7.82 -4.51 -0.54
CA SER A 26 -6.70 -4.71 -1.45
C SER A 26 -7.01 -3.99 -2.75
N GLN A 27 -6.17 -3.02 -3.13
CA GLN A 27 -6.31 -2.31 -4.40
C GLN A 27 -5.13 -2.60 -5.33
N GLN A 28 -5.44 -2.79 -6.60
CA GLN A 28 -4.45 -2.94 -7.66
C GLN A 28 -4.25 -1.58 -8.32
N LEU A 29 -3.21 -0.85 -7.91
CA LEU A 29 -2.89 0.46 -8.47
C LEU A 29 -1.62 0.37 -9.31
N PHE A 30 -1.63 1.01 -10.48
CA PHE A 30 -0.45 1.17 -11.34
C PHE A 30 0.27 -0.14 -11.68
N CYS A 31 -0.49 -1.16 -12.11
CA CYS A 31 0.05 -2.48 -12.47
C CYS A 31 1.00 -2.44 -13.68
N ASN A 32 1.80 -3.51 -13.86
CA ASN A 32 2.74 -3.70 -14.97
C ASN A 32 3.91 -2.70 -15.03
N ILE A 33 4.37 -2.21 -13.87
CA ILE A 33 5.56 -1.36 -13.75
C ILE A 33 6.73 -2.12 -13.10
N HIS A 34 7.94 -1.62 -13.34
CA HIS A 34 9.16 -2.17 -12.75
C HIS A 34 9.20 -1.92 -11.22
N SER A 35 9.75 -2.86 -10.44
CA SER A 35 9.76 -2.79 -8.97
C SER A 35 10.40 -1.51 -8.42
N ALA A 36 11.50 -1.04 -9.01
CA ALA A 36 12.13 0.21 -8.56
C ALA A 36 11.21 1.42 -8.75
N GLU A 37 10.41 1.45 -9.83
CA GLU A 37 9.44 2.52 -10.06
C GLU A 37 8.24 2.40 -9.12
N ALA A 38 7.77 1.18 -8.85
CA ALA A 38 6.72 0.94 -7.86
C ALA A 38 7.11 1.50 -6.49
N HIS A 39 8.35 1.28 -6.04
CA HIS A 39 8.85 1.82 -4.77
C HIS A 39 8.93 3.34 -4.76
N VAL A 40 9.32 3.99 -5.88
CA VAL A 40 9.33 5.45 -5.98
C VAL A 40 7.91 6.01 -5.88
N ARG A 41 6.95 5.42 -6.62
CA ARG A 41 5.54 5.84 -6.61
C ARG A 41 4.92 5.67 -5.23
N GLU A 42 5.14 4.51 -4.61
CA GLU A 42 4.69 4.24 -3.25
C GLU A 42 5.26 5.29 -2.31
N ARG A 43 6.59 5.48 -2.29
CA ARG A 43 7.21 6.46 -1.38
C ARG A 43 6.69 7.88 -1.59
N ALA A 44 6.53 8.33 -2.84
CA ALA A 44 6.01 9.65 -3.16
C ALA A 44 4.56 9.82 -2.65
N MET A 45 3.70 8.82 -2.84
CA MET A 45 2.34 8.83 -2.28
C MET A 45 2.34 8.90 -0.76
N ILE A 46 3.18 8.10 -0.08
CA ILE A 46 3.31 8.11 1.39
C ILE A 46 3.72 9.50 1.89
N ASP A 47 4.78 10.06 1.30
CA ASP A 47 5.30 11.38 1.69
C ASP A 47 4.25 12.48 1.44
N ALA A 48 3.43 12.35 0.39
CA ALA A 48 2.34 13.29 0.09
C ALA A 48 1.12 13.16 1.02
N ILE A 49 0.79 11.95 1.52
CA ILE A 49 -0.28 11.76 2.52
C ILE A 49 0.13 12.39 3.86
N GLY A 50 1.39 12.23 4.26
CA GLY A 50 1.95 12.90 5.45
C GLY A 50 1.37 12.43 6.79
N VAL A 51 0.88 11.18 6.88
CA VAL A 51 0.39 10.59 8.15
C VAL A 51 1.40 9.65 8.79
N ASP A 52 1.54 9.74 10.11
CA ASP A 52 2.57 9.01 10.87
C ASP A 52 2.28 7.51 11.02
N ASN A 53 1.01 7.11 10.92
CA ASN A 53 0.56 5.74 11.13
C ASN A 53 0.63 4.86 9.86
N LEU A 54 1.26 5.33 8.79
CA LEU A 54 1.44 4.56 7.57
C LEU A 54 2.65 3.63 7.70
N THR A 55 2.37 2.33 7.88
CA THR A 55 3.37 1.30 8.15
C THR A 55 3.81 0.60 6.86
N ASN A 56 4.62 1.27 6.04
CA ASN A 56 5.33 0.58 4.96
C ASN A 56 6.52 -0.19 5.54
N VAL A 57 6.60 -1.50 5.26
CA VAL A 57 7.68 -2.40 5.69
C VAL A 57 9.00 -1.98 5.05
N VAL A 58 8.95 -1.55 3.79
CA VAL A 58 10.12 -1.03 3.07
C VAL A 58 9.90 0.46 2.85
N ARG A 59 10.33 1.31 3.79
CA ARG A 59 10.39 2.75 3.54
C ARG A 59 11.41 3.01 2.43
N GLY A 60 10.93 3.06 1.19
CA GLY A 60 11.77 3.11 0.00
C GLY A 60 12.83 4.21 0.07
N SER A 61 14.03 3.87 -0.39
CA SER A 61 14.96 4.83 -0.99
C SER A 61 14.40 5.26 -2.35
N PHE A 62 14.78 6.43 -2.85
CA PHE A 62 14.51 6.82 -4.23
C PHE A 62 15.64 6.27 -5.11
N PRO A 63 15.47 5.15 -5.84
CA PRO A 63 16.49 4.71 -6.79
C PRO A 63 16.58 5.64 -8.00
N GLY A 64 17.77 5.78 -8.57
CA GLY A 64 17.99 6.36 -9.89
C GLY A 64 17.65 7.86 -10.00
N LEU A 65 16.87 8.23 -11.03
CA LEU A 65 16.57 9.63 -11.34
C LEU A 65 15.78 10.35 -10.25
N ALA A 66 15.00 9.62 -9.46
CA ALA A 66 14.22 10.19 -8.36
C ALA A 66 15.11 10.77 -7.23
N LEU A 67 16.39 10.37 -7.14
CA LEU A 67 17.37 11.03 -6.24
C LEU A 67 17.58 12.51 -6.56
N ARG A 68 17.36 12.91 -7.81
CA ARG A 68 17.57 14.29 -8.27
C ARG A 68 16.36 15.18 -8.03
N TRP A 69 15.23 14.61 -7.58
CA TRP A 69 14.01 15.36 -7.37
C TRP A 69 14.06 16.09 -6.02
N SER A 70 13.62 17.34 -6.02
CA SER A 70 13.37 18.08 -4.80
C SER A 70 12.21 17.48 -4.02
N ARG A 71 12.14 17.75 -2.71
CA ARG A 71 11.00 17.34 -1.86
C ARG A 71 9.67 17.83 -2.41
N LYS A 72 9.66 19.04 -3.02
CA LYS A 72 8.48 19.61 -3.65
C LYS A 72 8.02 18.76 -4.84
N GLN A 73 8.93 18.39 -5.74
CA GLN A 73 8.61 17.54 -6.90
C GLN A 73 8.10 16.16 -6.47
N ILE A 74 8.69 15.58 -5.43
CA ILE A 74 8.24 14.30 -4.87
C ILE A 74 6.81 14.43 -4.31
N ALA A 75 6.52 15.48 -3.56
CA ALA A 75 5.19 15.73 -3.01
C ALA A 75 4.14 15.98 -4.10
N GLU A 76 4.47 16.78 -5.12
CA GLU A 76 3.59 17.04 -6.28
C GLU A 76 3.30 15.76 -7.06
N PHE A 77 4.32 14.92 -7.28
CA PHE A 77 4.16 13.63 -7.94
C PHE A 77 3.29 12.67 -7.10
N GLY A 78 3.54 12.60 -5.79
CA GLY A 78 2.72 11.81 -4.87
C GLY A 78 1.26 12.25 -4.86
N ALA A 79 0.99 13.56 -4.80
CA ALA A 79 -0.36 14.12 -4.85
C ALA A 79 -1.06 13.80 -6.18
N PHE A 80 -0.35 13.87 -7.30
CA PHE A 80 -0.86 13.44 -8.61
C PHE A 80 -1.26 11.96 -8.58
N LEU A 81 -0.38 11.07 -8.11
CA LEU A 81 -0.68 9.63 -8.03
C LEU A 81 -1.89 9.34 -7.12
N LEU A 82 -2.03 10.05 -5.99
CA LEU A 82 -3.17 9.90 -5.10
C LEU A 82 -4.49 10.31 -5.76
N ARG A 83 -4.47 11.38 -6.58
CA ARG A 83 -5.65 11.79 -7.35
C ARG A 83 -6.07 10.70 -8.34
N GLU A 84 -5.12 10.11 -9.06
CA GLU A 84 -5.40 9.01 -10.00
C GLU A 84 -5.90 7.76 -9.25
N ALA A 85 -5.28 7.41 -8.12
CA ALA A 85 -5.70 6.30 -7.27
C ALA A 85 -7.12 6.49 -6.73
N HIS A 86 -7.49 7.72 -6.35
CA HIS A 86 -8.84 8.03 -5.91
C HIS A 86 -9.87 7.88 -7.06
N ALA A 87 -9.52 8.30 -8.27
CA ALA A 87 -10.38 8.09 -9.44
C ALA A 87 -10.62 6.59 -9.68
N ILE A 88 -9.58 5.75 -9.57
CA ILE A 88 -9.71 4.29 -9.68
C ILE A 88 -10.62 3.74 -8.57
N PHE A 89 -10.37 4.14 -7.31
CA PHE A 89 -11.16 3.74 -6.15
C PHE A 89 -12.66 4.02 -6.34
N GLN A 90 -13.01 5.19 -6.88
CA GLN A 90 -14.41 5.57 -7.13
C GLN A 90 -15.13 4.65 -8.13
N HIS A 91 -14.40 4.06 -9.08
CA HIS A 91 -14.97 3.18 -10.11
C HIS A 91 -15.00 1.71 -9.69
N GLU A 92 -13.96 1.23 -9.00
CA GLU A 92 -13.79 -0.20 -8.72
C GLU A 92 -14.72 -0.76 -7.63
N ARG A 93 -15.42 0.08 -6.85
CA ARG A 93 -16.25 -0.33 -5.71
C ARG A 93 -15.53 -1.34 -4.82
N CYS A 94 -14.51 -0.88 -4.10
CA CYS A 94 -13.68 -1.74 -3.27
C CYS A 94 -14.49 -2.55 -2.24
N ARG A 95 -14.51 -3.87 -2.41
CA ARG A 95 -15.07 -4.82 -1.43
C ARG A 95 -13.98 -5.16 -0.39
N PRO A 96 -14.27 -5.06 0.91
CA PRO A 96 -13.37 -5.57 1.95
C PRO A 96 -13.26 -7.09 1.87
N ILE A 97 -12.02 -7.60 1.87
CA ILE A 97 -11.69 -9.02 1.98
C ILE A 97 -11.80 -9.43 3.45
N ARG A 98 -12.62 -10.44 3.73
CA ARG A 98 -12.88 -11.01 5.05
C ARG A 98 -12.38 -12.45 5.13
N GLU A 99 -12.30 -12.97 6.35
CA GLU A 99 -11.94 -14.38 6.58
C GLU A 99 -12.84 -15.35 5.80
N THR A 100 -14.14 -15.09 5.76
CA THR A 100 -15.13 -15.90 5.01
C THR A 100 -14.90 -15.94 3.50
N ASP A 101 -14.11 -15.01 2.95
CA ASP A 101 -13.79 -15.00 1.52
C ASP A 101 -12.67 -16.00 1.18
N LEU A 102 -12.08 -16.68 2.18
CA LEU A 102 -11.06 -17.71 2.01
C LEU A 102 -11.61 -19.14 2.04
N GLU A 103 -12.88 -19.31 2.44
CA GLU A 103 -13.55 -20.60 2.55
C GLU A 103 -14.14 -20.99 1.20
N ASP A 104 -13.29 -21.50 0.29
CA ASP A 104 -13.68 -22.29 -0.89
C ASP A 104 -13.62 -23.80 -0.57
#